data_AF-A0A2J8XJ28-F1
#
_entry.id   AF-A0A2J8XJ28-F1
#
_cell.length_a   1.000
_cell.length_b   1.000
_cell.length_c   1.000
_cell.angle_alpha   90.00
_cell.angle_beta   90.00
_cell.angle_gamma   90.00
#
_symmetry.space_group_name_H-M   'P 1'
#
loop_
_entity.id
_entity.type
_entity.pdbx_description
1 polymer ?
#
loop_
_entity_poly.entity_id
_entity_poly.type
_entity_poly.pdbx_seq_one_letter_code
_entity_poly.pdbx_strand_id
1 'polypeptide(L)'
;RGRLGSPGAPQQEDAMDDKELIEYFKSQMKEDPDMASAVAAIRTLLEFLKRDKGETIQGLRANLTSAIETLCGVDSSVAVSSGGELFLRFISLASLEYSDYSKCKKIMIERGELFLRRISLSRNKIADLCHTFIKDGALHHGESRSCHSWC
;
A
#
# COMPACT_ATOMS: atom_id res chain seq x y z
N ARG A 1 -4.00 -4.87 54.90
CA ARG A 1 -3.61 -3.91 53.84
C ARG A 1 -2.94 -4.69 52.71
N GLY A 2 -3.69 -5.57 52.04
CA GLY A 2 -3.22 -6.43 50.95
C GLY A 2 -3.45 -5.72 49.63
N ARG A 3 -2.40 -5.57 48.82
CA ARG A 3 -2.44 -4.89 47.52
C ARG A 3 -3.35 -5.65 46.58
N LEU A 4 -4.36 -4.96 46.06
CA LEU A 4 -5.14 -5.37 44.91
C LEU A 4 -4.17 -5.59 43.75
N GLY A 5 -4.14 -6.82 43.22
CA GLY A 5 -3.52 -7.11 41.94
C GLY A 5 -4.32 -6.41 40.84
N SER A 6 -3.64 -5.58 40.07
CA SER A 6 -4.22 -4.91 38.91
C SER A 6 -4.68 -5.95 37.87
N PRO A 7 -5.85 -5.79 37.23
CA PRO A 7 -6.22 -6.60 36.08
C PRO A 7 -5.27 -6.25 34.93
N GLY A 8 -4.61 -7.26 34.37
CA GLY A 8 -3.88 -7.12 33.12
C GLY A 8 -4.82 -6.61 32.03
N ALA A 9 -4.40 -5.54 31.35
CA ALA A 9 -5.12 -4.99 30.21
C ALA A 9 -5.28 -6.06 29.12
N PRO A 10 -6.42 -6.09 28.40
CA PRO A 10 -6.60 -7.01 27.30
C PRO A 10 -5.58 -6.67 26.21
N GLN A 11 -4.76 -7.66 25.86
CA GLN A 11 -3.87 -7.61 24.70
C GLN A 11 -4.75 -7.47 23.46
N GLN A 12 -4.63 -6.35 22.77
CA GLN A 12 -5.34 -6.04 21.55
C GLN A 12 -4.61 -6.74 20.39
N GLU A 13 -4.79 -8.05 20.27
CA GLU A 13 -4.31 -8.86 19.15
C GLU A 13 -5.29 -8.76 17.98
N ASP A 14 -5.29 -7.66 17.21
CA ASP A 14 -6.05 -7.64 15.95
C ASP A 14 -5.68 -6.50 14.97
N ALA A 15 -4.42 -6.51 14.52
CA ALA A 15 -3.92 -5.95 13.26
C ALA A 15 -2.49 -6.50 13.08
N MET A 16 -1.98 -6.62 11.85
CA MET A 16 -0.56 -6.92 11.66
C MET A 16 0.25 -5.79 12.34
N ASP A 17 0.96 -6.11 13.41
CA ASP A 17 1.72 -5.14 14.21
C ASP A 17 2.86 -4.55 13.38
N ASP A 18 3.29 -3.32 13.69
CA ASP A 18 4.40 -2.67 12.99
C ASP A 18 5.66 -3.54 12.97
N LYS A 19 5.92 -4.29 14.05
CA LYS A 19 7.07 -5.19 14.10
C LYS A 19 6.91 -6.38 13.15
N GLU A 20 5.71 -6.99 13.11
CA GLU A 20 5.42 -8.09 12.20
C GLU A 20 5.52 -7.63 10.73
N LEU A 21 5.03 -6.43 10.43
CA LEU A 21 5.11 -5.78 9.12
C LEU A 21 6.58 -5.60 8.68
N ILE A 22 7.43 -5.10 9.57
CA ILE A 22 8.87 -4.94 9.32
C ILE A 22 9.55 -6.30 9.13
N GLU A 23 9.21 -7.30 9.95
CA GLU A 23 9.79 -8.64 9.86
C GLU A 23 9.42 -9.32 8.53
N TYR A 24 8.16 -9.20 8.10
CA TYR A 24 7.71 -9.72 6.81
C TYR A 24 8.41 -9.02 5.63
N PHE A 25 8.50 -7.69 5.64
CA PHE A 25 9.25 -6.97 4.61
C PHE A 25 10.71 -7.42 4.53
N LYS A 26 11.38 -7.57 5.69
CA LYS A 26 12.76 -8.03 5.76
C LYS A 26 12.92 -9.49 5.34
N SER A 27 11.96 -10.37 5.63
CA SER A 27 12.03 -11.76 5.22
C SER A 27 11.99 -11.86 3.70
N GLN A 28 11.12 -11.09 3.04
CA GLN A 28 11.01 -11.08 1.57
C GLN A 28 12.33 -10.65 0.90
N MET A 29 12.99 -9.62 1.44
CA MET A 29 14.30 -9.15 0.97
C MET A 29 15.43 -10.18 1.18
N LYS A 30 15.32 -11.01 2.23
CA LYS A 30 16.30 -12.07 2.50
C LYS A 30 16.08 -13.30 1.62
N GLU A 31 14.82 -13.63 1.34
CA GLU A 31 14.45 -14.77 0.49
C GLU A 31 14.83 -14.55 -0.97
N ASP A 32 14.65 -13.33 -1.48
CA ASP A 32 15.00 -12.95 -2.86
C ASP A 32 15.78 -11.63 -2.87
N PRO A 33 17.13 -11.68 -2.87
CA PRO A 33 17.96 -10.47 -2.85
C PRO A 33 17.88 -9.65 -4.15
N ASP A 34 17.36 -10.23 -5.24
CA ASP A 34 17.12 -9.52 -6.50
C ASP A 34 15.73 -8.84 -6.54
N MET A 35 14.94 -8.98 -5.47
CA MET A 35 13.64 -8.32 -5.36
C MET A 35 13.80 -6.80 -5.16
N ALA A 36 13.13 -6.03 -6.01
CA ALA A 36 13.10 -4.58 -5.85
C ALA A 36 12.37 -4.16 -4.56
N SER A 37 12.90 -3.17 -3.84
CA SER A 37 12.30 -2.68 -2.58
C SER A 37 10.83 -2.29 -2.71
N ALA A 38 10.45 -1.67 -3.83
CA ALA A 38 9.05 -1.34 -4.10
C ALA A 38 8.15 -2.59 -4.14
N VAL A 39 8.61 -3.68 -4.76
CA VAL A 39 7.85 -4.93 -4.88
C VAL A 39 7.67 -5.56 -3.50
N ALA A 40 8.72 -5.64 -2.69
CA ALA A 40 8.63 -6.13 -1.31
C ALA A 40 7.67 -5.28 -0.46
N ALA A 41 7.74 -3.94 -0.59
CA ALA A 41 6.85 -3.03 0.12
C ALA A 41 5.38 -3.26 -0.28
N ILE A 42 5.10 -3.38 -1.57
CA ILE A 42 3.74 -3.58 -2.08
C ILE A 42 3.18 -4.95 -1.68
N ARG A 43 4.00 -6.01 -1.69
CA ARG A 43 3.59 -7.32 -1.16
C ARG A 43 3.23 -7.26 0.32
N THR A 44 4.02 -6.51 1.09
CA THR A 44 3.78 -6.31 2.53
C THR A 44 2.48 -5.55 2.78
N LEU A 45 2.25 -4.43 2.08
CA LEU A 45 1.02 -3.64 2.20
C LEU A 45 -0.23 -4.40 1.74
N LEU A 46 -0.10 -5.25 0.71
CA LEU A 46 -1.19 -6.11 0.26
C LEU A 46 -1.53 -7.19 1.28
N GLU A 47 -0.53 -7.76 1.95
CA GLU A 47 -0.73 -8.72 3.05
C GLU A 47 -1.39 -8.03 4.27
N PHE A 48 -0.94 -6.83 4.61
CA PHE A 48 -1.57 -5.99 5.63
C PHE A 48 -3.06 -5.75 5.31
N LEU A 49 -3.37 -5.33 4.07
CA LEU A 49 -4.74 -5.11 3.61
C LEU A 49 -5.63 -6.36 3.72
N LYS A 50 -5.09 -7.56 3.43
CA LYS A 50 -5.85 -8.81 3.56
C LYS A 50 -6.23 -9.08 5.01
N ARG A 51 -5.30 -8.85 5.94
CA ARG A 51 -5.44 -9.14 7.37
C ARG A 51 -6.19 -8.06 8.16
N ASP A 52 -6.28 -6.83 7.65
CA ASP A 52 -7.00 -5.73 8.31
C ASP A 52 -8.43 -6.15 8.70
N LYS A 53 -8.80 -5.97 9.97
CA LYS A 53 -10.17 -6.23 10.45
C LYS A 53 -10.95 -4.94 10.74
N GLY A 54 -10.51 -3.83 10.15
CA GLY A 54 -11.19 -2.55 10.32
C GLY A 54 -12.62 -2.57 9.77
N GLU A 55 -13.37 -1.52 10.08
CA GLU A 55 -14.78 -1.39 9.66
C GLU A 55 -15.00 -0.19 8.71
N THR A 56 -13.97 0.66 8.53
CA THR A 56 -14.07 1.90 7.76
C THR A 56 -12.96 2.01 6.73
N ILE A 57 -13.32 2.54 5.55
CA ILE A 57 -12.36 2.79 4.45
C ILE A 57 -11.36 3.87 4.86
N GLN A 58 -11.81 4.89 5.59
CA GLN A 58 -10.93 5.97 6.09
C GLN A 58 -9.90 5.43 7.09
N GLY A 59 -10.32 4.58 8.04
CA GLY A 59 -9.42 3.93 8.98
C GLY A 59 -8.42 3.04 8.27
N LEU A 60 -8.87 2.21 7.33
CA LEU A 60 -8.00 1.36 6.51
C LEU A 60 -6.95 2.17 5.73
N ARG A 61 -7.35 3.32 5.16
CA ARG A 61 -6.42 4.21 4.45
C ARG A 61 -5.38 4.81 5.40
N ALA A 62 -5.78 5.27 6.58
CA ALA A 62 -4.86 5.79 7.58
C ALA A 62 -3.87 4.71 8.04
N ASN A 63 -4.36 3.49 8.30
CA ASN A 63 -3.54 2.35 8.68
C ASN A 63 -2.50 2.00 7.60
N LEU A 64 -2.92 1.96 6.33
CA LEU A 64 -2.00 1.71 5.20
C LEU A 64 -0.98 2.83 5.02
N THR A 65 -1.35 4.10 5.22
CA THR A 65 -0.40 5.21 5.21
C THR A 65 0.64 5.06 6.31
N SER A 66 0.20 4.74 7.54
CA SER A 66 1.10 4.47 8.67
C SER A 66 2.04 3.31 8.35
N ALA A 67 1.53 2.23 7.76
CA ALA A 67 2.37 1.10 7.34
C ALA A 67 3.43 1.51 6.30
N ILE A 68 3.09 2.38 5.35
CA ILE A 68 4.07 2.93 4.38
C ILE A 68 5.17 3.71 5.10
N GLU A 69 4.79 4.57 6.05
CA GLU A 69 5.76 5.33 6.87
C GLU A 69 6.67 4.39 7.68
N THR A 70 6.10 3.35 8.30
CA THR A 70 6.86 2.31 9.01
C THR A 70 7.87 1.63 8.08
N LEU A 71 7.48 1.25 6.85
CA LEU A 71 8.40 0.67 5.87
C LEU A 71 9.49 1.64 5.41
N CYS A 72 9.16 2.92 5.25
CA CYS A 72 10.14 3.95 4.91
C CYS A 72 11.17 4.19 6.04
N GLY A 73 10.77 3.96 7.29
CA GLY A 73 11.69 3.94 8.43
C GLY A 73 12.69 2.78 8.39
N VAL A 74 12.36 1.69 7.69
CA VAL A 74 13.25 0.53 7.50
C VAL A 74 14.13 0.67 6.27
N ASP A 75 13.56 1.12 5.16
CA ASP A 75 14.25 1.32 3.88
C ASP A 75 13.93 2.73 3.36
N SER A 76 14.94 3.61 3.41
CA SER A 76 14.82 5.01 3.00
C SER A 76 14.81 5.20 1.47
N SER A 77 14.70 4.12 0.70
CA SER A 77 14.59 4.19 -0.75
C SER A 77 13.31 4.89 -1.17
N VAL A 78 13.45 5.83 -2.11
CA VAL A 78 12.33 6.50 -2.77
C VAL A 78 11.37 5.49 -3.41
N ALA A 79 11.87 4.29 -3.78
CA ALA A 79 11.04 3.22 -4.34
C ALA A 79 9.97 2.70 -3.35
N VAL A 80 10.27 2.66 -2.05
CA VAL A 80 9.34 2.22 -1.00
C VAL A 80 8.26 3.26 -0.79
N SER A 81 8.63 4.53 -0.62
CA SER A 81 7.65 5.60 -0.41
C SER A 81 6.77 5.78 -1.64
N SER A 82 7.37 5.96 -2.83
CA SER A 82 6.62 6.19 -4.07
C SER A 82 5.79 4.98 -4.49
N GLY A 83 6.34 3.76 -4.37
CA GLY A 83 5.63 2.52 -4.68
C GLY A 83 4.44 2.29 -3.74
N GLY A 84 4.62 2.56 -2.44
CA GLY A 84 3.57 2.48 -1.43
C GLY A 84 2.45 3.48 -1.67
N GLU A 85 2.78 4.75 -1.92
CA GLU A 85 1.79 5.81 -2.18
C GLU A 85 1.02 5.55 -3.49
N LEU A 86 1.70 5.12 -4.55
CA LEU A 86 1.07 4.74 -5.82
C LEU A 86 0.12 3.56 -5.62
N PHE A 87 0.53 2.55 -4.86
CA PHE A 87 -0.31 1.41 -4.51
C PHE A 87 -1.56 1.85 -3.73
N LEU A 88 -1.40 2.67 -2.69
CA LEU A 88 -2.51 3.21 -1.90
C LEU A 88 -3.50 3.99 -2.77
N ARG A 89 -2.99 4.82 -3.69
CA ARG A 89 -3.81 5.55 -4.66
C ARG A 89 -4.55 4.61 -5.62
N PHE A 90 -3.90 3.55 -6.09
CA PHE A 90 -4.48 2.56 -7.01
C PHE A 90 -5.70 1.85 -6.40
N ILE A 91 -5.55 1.35 -5.16
CA ILE A 91 -6.61 0.60 -4.48
C ILE A 91 -7.72 1.52 -3.98
N SER A 92 -7.38 2.72 -3.51
CA SER A 92 -8.37 3.68 -2.98
C SER A 92 -9.26 4.29 -4.05
N LEU A 93 -8.81 4.35 -5.31
CA LEU A 93 -9.64 4.87 -6.39
C LEU A 93 -10.90 4.01 -6.62
N ALA A 94 -10.80 2.71 -6.37
CA ALA A 94 -11.92 1.78 -6.53
C ALA A 94 -12.90 1.76 -5.36
N SER A 95 -12.53 2.34 -4.22
CA SER A 95 -13.40 2.39 -3.04
C SER A 95 -14.46 3.50 -3.12
N LEU A 96 -14.35 4.42 -4.08
CA LEU A 96 -15.27 5.56 -4.24
C LEU A 96 -16.66 5.15 -4.76
N GLU A 97 -16.79 3.93 -5.29
CA GLU A 97 -17.99 3.46 -5.98
C GLU A 97 -18.93 2.62 -5.09
N TYR A 98 -18.52 2.27 -3.85
CA TYR A 98 -19.29 1.35 -3.01
C TYR A 98 -19.40 1.82 -1.55
N SER A 99 -20.62 1.70 -1.00
CA SER A 99 -20.93 2.06 0.39
C SER A 99 -20.59 0.94 1.39
N ASP A 100 -20.43 -0.30 0.91
CA ASP A 100 -20.23 -1.50 1.73
C ASP A 100 -18.73 -1.77 1.90
N TYR A 101 -18.24 -1.72 3.16
CA TYR A 101 -16.83 -1.91 3.48
C TYR A 101 -16.30 -3.27 3.02
N SER A 102 -17.08 -4.35 3.19
CA SER A 102 -16.64 -5.71 2.83
C SER A 102 -16.44 -5.85 1.32
N LYS A 103 -17.37 -5.29 0.54
CA LYS A 103 -17.24 -5.24 -0.93
C LYS A 103 -16.06 -4.35 -1.36
N CYS A 104 -15.93 -3.16 -0.77
CA CYS A 104 -14.80 -2.26 -1.00
C CYS A 104 -13.47 -2.96 -0.75
N LYS A 105 -13.30 -3.59 0.42
CA LYS A 105 -12.08 -4.30 0.81
C LYS A 105 -11.74 -5.41 -0.19
N LYS A 106 -12.73 -6.22 -0.59
CA LYS A 106 -12.52 -7.27 -1.59
C LYS A 106 -12.00 -6.71 -2.91
N ILE A 107 -12.60 -5.63 -3.40
CA ILE A 107 -12.18 -4.97 -4.65
C ILE A 107 -10.78 -4.36 -4.50
N MET A 108 -10.47 -3.75 -3.36
CA MET A 108 -9.13 -3.23 -3.07
C MET A 108 -8.07 -4.34 -3.10
N ILE A 109 -8.38 -5.53 -2.55
CA ILE A 109 -7.48 -6.70 -2.60
C ILE A 109 -7.30 -7.20 -4.03
N GLU A 110 -8.38 -7.42 -4.78
CA GLU A 110 -8.32 -7.88 -6.18
C GLU A 110 -7.48 -6.94 -7.06
N ARG A 111 -7.66 -5.63 -6.85
CA ARG A 111 -6.88 -4.58 -7.51
C ARG A 111 -5.43 -4.56 -7.05
N GLY A 112 -5.18 -4.74 -5.75
CA GLY A 112 -3.83 -4.82 -5.22
C GLY A 112 -3.04 -5.99 -5.81
N GLU A 113 -3.67 -7.16 -5.95
CA GLU A 113 -3.10 -8.34 -6.63
C GLU A 113 -2.78 -8.05 -8.11
N LEU A 114 -3.69 -7.35 -8.81
CA LEU A 114 -3.46 -6.95 -10.20
C LEU A 114 -2.27 -5.98 -10.33
N PHE A 115 -2.18 -5.02 -9.40
CA PHE A 115 -1.07 -4.08 -9.34
C PHE A 115 0.25 -4.82 -9.11
N LEU A 116 0.29 -5.70 -8.11
CA LEU A 116 1.45 -6.53 -7.78
C LEU A 116 1.88 -7.43 -8.95
N ARG A 117 0.94 -8.07 -9.64
CA ARG A 117 1.23 -8.85 -10.85
C ARG A 117 1.87 -7.97 -11.93
N ARG A 118 1.33 -6.78 -12.17
CA ARG A 118 1.82 -5.88 -13.21
C ARG A 118 3.25 -5.41 -12.93
N ILE A 119 3.55 -5.00 -11.69
CA ILE A 119 4.90 -4.54 -11.32
C ILE A 119 5.92 -5.69 -11.30
N SER A 120 5.51 -6.90 -10.87
CA SER A 120 6.40 -8.06 -10.80
C SER A 120 6.80 -8.56 -12.19
N LEU A 121 5.89 -8.48 -13.16
CA LEU A 121 6.18 -8.76 -14.58
C LEU A 121 7.00 -7.64 -15.23
N SER A 122 6.95 -6.42 -14.67
CA SER A 122 7.60 -5.23 -15.21
C SER A 122 8.99 -4.99 -14.62
N ARG A 123 9.75 -6.02 -14.20
CA ARG A 123 11.15 -5.89 -13.73
C ARG A 123 12.08 -5.10 -14.67
N ASN A 124 11.66 -4.85 -15.92
CA ASN A 124 12.36 -4.02 -16.90
C ASN A 124 11.77 -2.62 -17.14
N LYS A 125 10.68 -2.20 -16.46
CA LYS A 125 9.85 -1.04 -16.85
C LYS A 125 9.15 -0.30 -15.70
N ILE A 126 9.75 -0.18 -14.51
CA ILE A 126 9.12 0.53 -13.38
C ILE A 126 8.84 2.02 -13.72
N ALA A 127 9.55 2.59 -14.71
CA ALA A 127 9.29 3.94 -15.23
C ALA A 127 7.95 4.09 -16.00
N ASP A 128 7.39 3.02 -16.60
CA ASP A 128 6.20 3.11 -17.48
C ASP A 128 4.86 3.14 -16.71
N LEU A 129 4.86 2.73 -15.44
CA LEU A 129 3.63 2.63 -14.66
C LEU A 129 3.05 3.99 -14.26
N CYS A 130 3.88 5.04 -14.21
CA CYS A 130 3.43 6.42 -14.00
C CYS A 130 2.65 6.96 -15.21
N HIS A 131 2.87 6.45 -16.42
CA HIS A 131 2.20 6.96 -17.63
C HIS A 131 0.79 6.39 -17.83
N THR A 132 0.50 5.22 -17.26
CA THR A 132 -0.79 4.53 -17.45
C THR A 132 -1.83 4.92 -16.40
N PHE A 133 -1.46 5.66 -15.35
CA PHE A 133 -2.40 6.12 -14.32
C PHE A 133 -3.12 7.43 -14.65
N ILE A 134 -2.71 8.10 -15.73
CA ILE A 134 -3.38 9.28 -16.29
C ILE A 134 -4.01 8.88 -17.62
N LYS A 135 -5.08 8.08 -17.57
CA LYS A 135 -6.05 7.76 -18.64
C LYS A 135 -7.02 6.78 -17.99
N ASP A 136 -8.19 7.17 -17.50
CA ASP A 136 -9.29 7.78 -18.24
C ASP A 136 -10.20 8.48 -17.21
N GLY A 137 -10.50 9.77 -17.40
CA GLY A 137 -11.28 10.54 -16.43
C GLY A 137 -11.08 12.05 -16.49
N ALA A 138 -10.12 12.54 -17.28
CA ALA A 138 -10.07 13.95 -17.66
C ALA A 138 -11.00 14.17 -18.84
N LEU A 139 -12.22 14.63 -18.55
CA LEU A 139 -13.05 15.35 -19.50
C LEU A 139 -12.19 16.44 -20.15
N HIS A 140 -11.88 16.27 -21.43
CA HIS A 140 -11.21 17.27 -22.24
C HIS A 140 -12.15 18.46 -22.43
N HIS A 141 -11.97 19.51 -21.63
CA HIS A 141 -12.18 20.87 -22.12
C HIS A 141 -11.26 21.81 -21.35
N GLY A 142 -10.18 22.26 -22.01
CA GLY A 142 -9.21 23.14 -21.40
C GLY A 142 -7.86 23.11 -22.10
N GLU A 143 -7.80 23.75 -23.26
CA GLU A 143 -6.59 24.16 -23.97
C GLU A 143 -5.58 24.87 -23.04
N SER A 144 -4.33 24.41 -22.95
CA SER A 144 -3.13 25.22 -23.25
C SER A 144 -1.79 24.60 -22.81
N ARG A 145 -0.93 24.47 -23.83
CA ARG A 145 0.47 24.94 -23.94
C ARG A 145 1.60 24.35 -23.07
N SER A 146 2.58 23.87 -23.82
CA SER A 146 4.03 23.96 -23.61
C SER A 146 4.72 22.79 -22.92
N CYS A 147 5.23 21.86 -23.75
CA CYS A 147 6.56 21.29 -23.53
C CYS A 147 7.35 21.42 -24.83
N HIS A 148 8.19 22.45 -24.86
CA HIS A 148 9.23 22.63 -25.87
C HIS A 148 10.33 21.61 -25.59
N SER A 149 10.70 20.89 -26.65
CA SER A 149 11.79 19.91 -26.66
C SER A 149 13.13 20.57 -26.29
N TRP A 150 13.87 19.93 -25.40
CA TRP A 150 15.33 20.02 -25.32
C TRP A 150 15.88 18.60 -25.45
N CYS A 151 16.15 18.21 -26.70
CA CYS A 151 17.30 17.44 -27.18
C CYS A 151 17.22 17.38 -28.70
#